data_AF-A0A2V8K916-F1
#
_entry.id   AF-A0A2V8K916-F1
#
_cell.length_a   1.000
_cell.length_b   1.000
_cell.length_c   1.000
_cell.angle_alpha   90.00
_cell.angle_beta   90.00
_cell.angle_gamma   90.00
#
_symmetry.space_group_name_H-M   'P 1'
#
loop_
_entity.id
_entity.type
_entity.pdbx_description
1 polymer ?
#
loop_
_entity_poly.entity_id
_entity_poly.type
_entity_poly.pdbx_seq_one_letter_code
_entity_poly.pdbx_strand_id
1 'polypeptide(L)'
;MAEKTNRREFVQVAGLAASGLMATAGPIAAAVPVSQARPAPRTMGARFRALLNGPEPLICPGAYDVLTARLVELHGFKGTFIGSSVVNQAMLGLPDQAIVTVSEIIDYDGIIASNVDIPVLADVDDFGTTPLNVYRFAKVAERRGIGCAAFDDRMPINRATGYAVPGVYPK
;
A
#
# COMPACT_ATOMS: atom_id res chain seq x y z
N MET A 1 -10.53 -26.86 24.54
CA MET A 1 -10.29 -25.42 24.23
C MET A 1 -10.36 -25.29 22.72
N ALA A 2 -11.32 -24.52 22.20
CA ALA A 2 -11.50 -24.34 20.77
C ALA A 2 -10.37 -23.46 20.21
N GLU A 3 -9.58 -24.01 19.30
CA GLU A 3 -8.49 -23.34 18.61
C GLU A 3 -9.08 -22.22 17.74
N LYS A 4 -8.65 -20.97 17.97
CA LYS A 4 -9.12 -19.82 17.20
C LYS A 4 -8.46 -19.86 15.82
N THR A 5 -9.18 -20.39 14.83
CA THR A 5 -8.76 -20.41 13.43
C THR A 5 -8.43 -19.00 12.96
N ASN A 6 -7.20 -18.81 12.49
CA ASN A 6 -6.72 -17.54 11.97
C ASN A 6 -7.32 -17.29 10.57
N ARG A 7 -7.65 -16.05 10.22
CA ARG A 7 -8.13 -15.66 8.87
C ARG A 7 -7.26 -16.21 7.74
N ARG A 8 -5.95 -16.38 7.99
CA ARG A 8 -5.00 -17.02 7.05
C ARG A 8 -5.29 -18.50 6.80
N GLU A 9 -5.62 -19.27 7.84
CA GLU A 9 -6.00 -20.68 7.70
C GLU A 9 -7.34 -20.81 6.97
N PHE A 10 -8.29 -19.91 7.25
CA PHE A 10 -9.57 -19.90 6.55
C PHE A 10 -9.41 -19.67 5.04
N VAL A 11 -8.58 -18.71 4.64
CA VAL A 11 -8.33 -18.43 3.21
C VAL A 11 -7.57 -19.59 2.54
N GLN A 12 -6.63 -20.24 3.24
CA GLN A 12 -5.93 -21.42 2.71
C GLN A 12 -6.88 -22.61 2.53
N VAL A 13 -7.73 -22.89 3.51
CA VAL A 13 -8.72 -23.98 3.43
C VAL A 13 -9.80 -23.69 2.37
N ALA A 14 -10.28 -22.45 2.29
CA ALA A 14 -11.25 -22.03 1.28
C ALA A 14 -10.65 -22.07 -0.14
N GLY A 15 -9.39 -21.64 -0.29
CA GLY A 15 -8.65 -21.76 -1.55
C GLY A 15 -8.42 -23.21 -1.95
N LEU A 16 -8.15 -24.10 -0.99
CA LEU A 16 -7.97 -25.54 -1.23
C LEU A 16 -9.27 -26.22 -1.69
N ALA A 17 -10.41 -25.84 -1.09
CA ALA A 17 -11.73 -26.35 -1.48
C ALA A 17 -12.16 -25.92 -2.89
N ALA A 18 -11.78 -24.71 -3.33
CA ALA A 18 -12.03 -24.23 -4.69
C ALA A 18 -11.09 -24.86 -5.74
N SER A 19 -9.96 -25.43 -5.31
CA SER A 19 -8.93 -26.02 -6.20
C SER A 19 -9.16 -27.50 -6.53
N GLY A 20 -10.22 -28.11 -5.99
CA GLY A 20 -10.52 -29.55 -6.13
C GLY A 20 -10.89 -30.04 -7.53
N LEU A 21 -10.83 -29.20 -8.57
CA LEU A 21 -11.18 -29.55 -9.95
C LEU A 21 -10.00 -29.55 -10.94
N MET A 22 -8.75 -29.55 -10.47
CA MET A 22 -7.55 -29.63 -11.33
C MET A 22 -6.54 -30.70 -10.86
N ALA A 23 -7.05 -31.88 -10.50
CA ALA A 23 -6.23 -33.01 -10.11
C ALA A 23 -5.74 -33.84 -11.32
N THR A 24 -4.93 -33.27 -12.24
CA THR A 24 -4.13 -34.06 -13.21
C THR A 24 -2.87 -33.34 -13.74
N ALA A 25 -2.07 -32.70 -12.89
CA ALA A 25 -0.72 -32.25 -13.32
C ALA A 25 0.30 -32.58 -12.23
N GLY A 26 1.30 -33.39 -12.60
CA GLY A 26 2.36 -33.88 -11.71
C GLY A 26 3.28 -32.78 -11.16
N PRO A 27 4.19 -33.13 -10.24
CA PRO A 27 4.88 -32.14 -9.42
C PRO A 27 6.00 -31.48 -10.23
N ILE A 28 5.94 -30.16 -10.39
CA ILE A 28 7.16 -29.38 -10.65
C ILE A 28 7.76 -29.08 -9.28
N ALA A 29 8.64 -29.98 -8.85
CA ALA A 29 9.54 -29.75 -7.74
C ALA A 29 10.53 -28.64 -8.12
N ALA A 30 10.37 -27.48 -7.51
CA ALA A 30 11.47 -26.65 -7.07
C ALA A 30 11.03 -25.99 -5.77
N ALA A 31 11.25 -26.69 -4.66
CA ALA A 31 11.12 -26.10 -3.33
C ALA A 31 12.13 -24.95 -3.24
N VAL A 32 11.65 -23.72 -3.43
CA VAL A 32 12.40 -22.53 -3.05
C VAL A 32 12.72 -22.70 -1.57
N PRO A 33 14.00 -22.69 -1.15
CA PRO A 33 14.33 -22.85 0.25
C PRO A 33 13.66 -21.72 1.02
N VAL A 34 12.77 -22.09 1.95
CA VAL A 34 12.20 -21.17 2.92
C VAL A 34 13.36 -20.62 3.73
N SER A 35 13.79 -19.41 3.36
CA SER A 35 14.86 -18.67 4.04
C SER A 35 14.53 -18.63 5.53
N GLN A 36 15.48 -19.10 6.35
CA GLN A 36 15.36 -19.12 7.81
C GLN A 36 14.88 -17.75 8.30
N ALA A 37 13.83 -17.75 9.13
CA ALA A 37 13.15 -16.54 9.56
C ALA A 37 14.12 -15.57 10.25
N ARG A 38 14.52 -14.54 9.52
CA ARG A 38 15.05 -13.29 10.08
C ARG A 38 14.07 -12.80 11.17
N PRO A 39 14.53 -12.30 12.33
CA PRO A 39 13.63 -11.84 13.40
C PRO A 39 12.57 -10.90 12.83
N ALA A 40 11.33 -11.09 13.29
CA ALA A 40 10.16 -10.41 12.75
C ALA A 40 10.46 -8.90 12.57
N PRO A 41 10.27 -8.35 11.36
CA PRO A 41 10.49 -6.94 11.17
C PRO A 41 9.54 -6.12 12.05
N ARG A 42 10.11 -5.17 12.81
CA ARG A 42 9.41 -4.14 13.57
C ARG A 42 8.58 -3.26 12.62
N THR A 43 7.28 -3.52 12.44
CA THR A 43 6.35 -2.76 11.57
C THR A 43 6.74 -2.66 10.07
N MET A 44 5.78 -2.35 9.19
CA MET A 44 6.09 -2.09 7.77
C MET A 44 7.00 -0.87 7.60
N GLY A 45 6.89 0.11 8.51
CA GLY A 45 7.74 1.30 8.52
C GLY A 45 9.21 1.00 8.77
N ALA A 46 9.57 0.12 9.71
CA ALA A 46 10.99 -0.20 9.87
C ALA A 46 11.52 -1.09 8.74
N ARG A 47 10.68 -1.90 8.09
CA ARG A 47 11.07 -2.62 6.86
C ARG A 47 11.42 -1.65 5.74
N PHE A 48 10.55 -0.68 5.50
CA PHE A 48 10.77 0.32 4.47
C PHE A 48 12.05 1.12 4.76
N ARG A 49 12.25 1.56 6.01
CA ARG A 49 13.47 2.24 6.45
C ARG A 49 14.74 1.38 6.25
N ALA A 50 14.68 0.09 6.56
CA ALA A 50 15.82 -0.80 6.36
C ALA A 50 16.15 -0.97 4.87
N LEU A 51 15.14 -1.02 4.00
CA LEU A 51 15.33 -1.09 2.55
C LEU A 51 15.93 0.21 1.99
N LEU A 52 15.46 1.38 2.47
CA LEU A 52 16.01 2.69 2.07
C LEU A 52 17.49 2.87 2.46
N ASN A 53 17.88 2.32 3.61
CA ASN A 53 19.28 2.36 4.07
C ASN A 53 20.15 1.27 3.44
N GLY A 54 19.62 0.51 2.47
CA GLY A 54 20.37 -0.50 1.74
C GLY A 54 21.42 0.12 0.80
N PRO A 55 22.35 -0.69 0.27
CA PRO A 55 23.38 -0.23 -0.64
C PRO A 55 22.87 0.14 -2.04
N GLU A 56 21.67 -0.34 -2.40
CA GLU A 56 21.06 -0.14 -3.72
C GLU A 56 19.80 0.72 -3.61
N PRO A 57 19.46 1.51 -4.66
CA PRO A 57 18.20 2.23 -4.72
C PRO A 57 17.01 1.28 -4.58
N LEU A 58 16.06 1.61 -3.68
CA LEU A 58 14.82 0.88 -3.56
C LEU A 58 13.89 1.20 -4.75
N ILE A 59 13.66 0.20 -5.60
CA ILE A 59 12.70 0.30 -6.69
C ILE A 59 11.29 -0.06 -6.19
N CYS A 60 10.36 0.89 -6.31
CA CYS A 60 8.96 0.74 -5.93
C CYS A 60 8.07 0.94 -7.17
N PRO A 61 7.68 -0.12 -7.89
CA PRO A 61 6.74 0.00 -8.99
C PRO A 61 5.38 0.50 -8.52
N GLY A 62 4.75 1.32 -9.36
CA GLY A 62 3.40 1.84 -9.14
C GLY A 62 2.35 0.74 -9.24
N ALA A 63 1.53 0.60 -8.21
CA ALA A 63 0.33 -0.24 -8.20
C ALA A 63 -0.92 0.65 -8.08
N TYR A 64 -2.01 0.18 -8.67
CA TYR A 64 -3.30 0.88 -8.63
C TYR A 64 -4.39 0.11 -7.89
N ASP A 65 -4.18 -1.17 -7.61
CA ASP A 65 -5.12 -2.03 -6.89
C ASP A 65 -4.38 -3.19 -6.20
N VAL A 66 -5.14 -4.02 -5.49
CA VAL A 66 -4.58 -5.21 -4.80
C VAL A 66 -3.94 -6.18 -5.79
N LEU A 67 -4.53 -6.37 -6.97
CA LEU A 67 -4.06 -7.33 -7.96
C LEU A 67 -2.68 -6.91 -8.49
N THR A 68 -2.52 -5.65 -8.84
CA THR A 68 -1.24 -5.11 -9.31
C THR A 68 -0.19 -5.07 -8.22
N ALA A 69 -0.55 -4.72 -6.99
CA ALA A 69 0.38 -4.79 -5.87
C ALA A 69 0.88 -6.22 -5.64
N ARG A 70 0.01 -7.23 -5.78
CA ARG A 70 0.40 -8.65 -5.75
C ARG A 70 1.29 -9.04 -6.92
N LEU A 71 1.03 -8.54 -8.13
CA LEU A 71 1.92 -8.78 -9.26
C LEU A 71 3.32 -8.18 -9.01
N VAL A 72 3.41 -6.96 -8.46
CA VAL A 72 4.68 -6.34 -8.08
C VAL A 72 5.43 -7.22 -7.08
N GLU A 73 4.74 -7.71 -6.05
CA GLU A 73 5.33 -8.65 -5.09
C GLU A 73 5.81 -9.96 -5.73
N LEU A 74 5.00 -10.57 -6.60
CA LEU A 74 5.32 -11.82 -7.29
C LEU A 74 6.55 -11.70 -8.20
N HIS A 75 6.79 -10.53 -8.79
CA HIS A 75 7.99 -10.26 -9.58
C HIS A 75 9.23 -9.94 -8.73
N GLY A 76 9.13 -10.05 -7.40
CA GLY A 76 10.27 -10.04 -6.48
C GLY A 76 10.69 -8.65 -6.00
N PHE A 77 9.97 -7.59 -6.38
CA PHE A 77 10.21 -6.23 -5.88
C PHE A 77 10.06 -6.17 -4.36
N LYS A 78 10.79 -5.24 -3.73
CA LYS A 78 10.86 -5.14 -2.27
C LYS A 78 9.93 -4.08 -1.67
N GLY A 79 9.28 -3.29 -2.51
CA GLY A 79 8.28 -2.30 -2.14
C GLY A 79 7.42 -1.95 -3.35
N THR A 80 6.30 -1.28 -3.09
CA THR A 80 5.42 -0.76 -4.14
C THR A 80 5.01 0.67 -3.79
N PHE A 81 4.70 1.45 -4.82
CA PHE A 81 4.20 2.81 -4.69
C PHE A 81 2.73 2.86 -5.07
N ILE A 82 1.93 3.62 -4.34
CA ILE A 82 0.55 3.93 -4.71
C ILE A 82 0.44 5.45 -4.81
N GLY A 83 0.04 5.93 -5.99
CA GLY A 83 -0.21 7.35 -6.21
C GLY A 83 -1.58 7.74 -5.66
N SER A 84 -1.70 8.95 -5.10
CA SER A 84 -2.97 9.51 -4.61
C SER A 84 -4.06 9.54 -5.68
N SER A 85 -3.65 9.78 -6.94
CA SER A 85 -4.51 9.83 -8.12
C SER A 85 -5.23 8.51 -8.42
N VAL A 86 -4.72 7.38 -7.94
CA VAL A 86 -5.31 6.05 -8.13
C VAL A 86 -6.71 6.00 -7.53
N VAL A 87 -6.93 6.61 -6.35
CA VAL A 87 -8.26 6.59 -5.73
C VAL A 87 -9.25 7.42 -6.55
N ASN A 88 -8.81 8.56 -7.07
CA ASN A 88 -9.63 9.37 -7.98
C ASN A 88 -9.98 8.56 -9.25
N GLN A 89 -8.99 7.98 -9.92
CA GLN A 89 -9.16 7.40 -11.25
C GLN A 89 -9.72 5.96 -11.21
N ALA A 90 -9.10 5.07 -10.45
CA ALA A 90 -9.42 3.65 -10.44
C ALA A 90 -10.65 3.32 -9.59
N MET A 91 -10.89 4.06 -8.50
CA MET A 91 -12.04 3.81 -7.62
C MET A 91 -13.27 4.62 -8.02
N LEU A 92 -13.11 5.90 -8.41
CA LEU A 92 -14.24 6.82 -8.60
C LEU A 92 -14.42 7.31 -10.04
N GLY A 93 -13.45 7.11 -10.94
CA GLY A 93 -13.50 7.65 -12.30
C GLY A 93 -13.49 9.18 -12.34
N LEU A 94 -12.88 9.81 -11.34
CA LEU A 94 -12.80 11.26 -11.17
C LEU A 94 -11.42 11.81 -11.59
N PRO A 95 -11.34 13.08 -12.01
CA PRO A 95 -10.07 13.72 -12.25
C PRO A 95 -9.30 13.92 -10.94
N ASP A 96 -7.98 13.92 -11.03
CA ASP A 96 -7.07 14.12 -9.90
C ASP A 96 -7.01 15.61 -9.47
N GLN A 97 -8.08 16.07 -8.84
CA GLN A 97 -8.30 17.46 -8.43
C GLN A 97 -8.60 17.59 -6.92
N ALA A 98 -8.01 16.73 -6.09
CA ALA A 98 -8.23 16.70 -4.64
C ALA A 98 -9.72 16.60 -4.25
N ILE A 99 -10.48 15.81 -5.02
CA ILE A 99 -11.91 15.56 -4.76
C ILE A 99 -12.05 14.53 -3.63
N VAL A 100 -11.17 13.53 -3.63
CA VAL A 100 -11.09 12.49 -2.61
C VAL A 100 -10.42 13.05 -1.35
N THR A 101 -10.92 12.63 -0.18
CA THR A 101 -10.33 13.02 1.10
C THR A 101 -9.09 12.18 1.42
N VAL A 102 -8.15 12.77 2.15
CA VAL A 102 -6.96 12.08 2.69
C VAL A 102 -7.31 10.80 3.47
N SER A 103 -8.45 10.78 4.15
CA SER A 103 -8.89 9.58 4.89
C SER A 103 -9.30 8.45 3.96
N GLU A 104 -9.98 8.75 2.85
CA GLU A 104 -10.35 7.77 1.82
C GLU A 104 -9.10 7.20 1.13
N ILE A 105 -8.09 8.04 0.87
CA ILE A 105 -6.80 7.59 0.32
C ILE A 105 -6.14 6.59 1.28
N ILE A 106 -5.95 6.97 2.55
CA ILE A 106 -5.31 6.10 3.54
C ILE A 106 -6.09 4.79 3.75
N ASP A 107 -7.42 4.84 3.72
CA ASP A 107 -8.24 3.65 3.87
C ASP A 107 -8.11 2.70 2.66
N TYR A 108 -8.08 3.25 1.44
CA TYR A 108 -7.84 2.48 0.22
C TYR A 108 -6.43 1.86 0.20
N ASP A 109 -5.41 2.65 0.48
CA ASP A 109 -4.02 2.19 0.52
C ASP A 109 -3.80 1.17 1.64
N GLY A 110 -4.53 1.31 2.75
CA GLY A 110 -4.58 0.32 3.82
C GLY A 110 -5.14 -1.03 3.37
N ILE A 111 -6.14 -1.05 2.49
CA ILE A 111 -6.64 -2.29 1.89
C ILE A 111 -5.52 -2.94 1.07
N ILE A 112 -4.82 -2.18 0.23
CA ILE A 112 -3.71 -2.71 -0.57
C ILE A 112 -2.59 -3.22 0.33
N ALA A 113 -2.13 -2.42 1.30
CA ALA A 113 -1.06 -2.78 2.23
C ALA A 113 -1.38 -4.02 3.07
N SER A 114 -2.63 -4.22 3.47
CA SER A 114 -3.06 -5.42 4.19
C SER A 114 -3.05 -6.70 3.34
N ASN A 115 -3.01 -6.54 2.02
CA ASN A 115 -3.02 -7.60 1.03
C ASN A 115 -1.68 -7.71 0.28
N VAL A 116 -0.56 -7.29 0.84
CA VAL A 116 0.80 -7.61 0.34
C VAL A 116 1.77 -7.79 1.51
N ASP A 117 2.81 -8.59 1.37
CA ASP A 117 3.84 -8.75 2.41
C ASP A 117 5.04 -7.80 2.21
N ILE A 118 5.02 -6.93 1.19
CA ILE A 118 6.00 -5.87 0.94
C ILE A 118 5.49 -4.50 1.45
N PRO A 119 6.37 -3.59 1.92
CA PRO A 119 5.96 -2.26 2.33
C PRO A 119 5.40 -1.43 1.17
N VAL A 120 4.31 -0.72 1.46
CA VAL A 120 3.67 0.25 0.56
C VAL A 120 4.16 1.65 0.91
N LEU A 121 4.65 2.37 -0.11
CA LEU A 121 4.82 3.82 -0.12
C LEU A 121 3.53 4.43 -0.69
N ALA A 122 2.77 5.11 0.15
CA ALA A 122 1.53 5.78 -0.21
C ALA A 122 1.77 7.27 -0.42
N ASP A 123 1.32 7.80 -1.55
CA ASP A 123 1.14 9.24 -1.76
C ASP A 123 -0.22 9.66 -1.17
N VAL A 124 -0.17 10.47 -0.11
CA VAL A 124 -1.32 10.83 0.71
C VAL A 124 -1.84 12.24 0.36
N ASP A 125 -1.52 12.73 -0.85
CA ASP A 125 -1.89 14.08 -1.32
C ASP A 125 -1.42 15.16 -0.32
N ASP A 126 -2.17 16.25 -0.16
CA ASP A 126 -1.87 17.28 0.83
C ASP A 126 -2.05 16.76 2.27
N PHE A 127 -1.30 17.36 3.18
CA PHE A 127 -1.30 16.99 4.60
C PHE A 127 -2.55 17.47 5.37
N GLY A 128 -3.59 17.90 4.65
CA GLY A 128 -4.76 18.60 5.15
C GLY A 128 -4.47 20.07 5.53
N THR A 129 -5.37 20.68 6.30
CA THR A 129 -5.30 22.12 6.61
C THR A 129 -4.29 22.54 7.69
N THR A 130 -3.75 21.61 8.51
CA THR A 130 -2.92 21.95 9.69
C THR A 130 -1.86 20.89 10.00
N PRO A 131 -0.77 21.26 10.73
CA PRO A 131 0.22 20.31 11.24
C PRO A 131 -0.36 19.13 12.05
N LEU A 132 -1.47 19.35 12.76
CA LEU A 132 -2.14 18.33 13.56
C LEU A 132 -2.79 17.24 12.68
N ASN A 133 -3.23 17.60 11.47
CA ASN A 133 -3.74 16.63 10.51
C ASN A 133 -2.62 15.69 10.06
N VAL A 134 -1.42 16.21 9.80
CA VAL A 134 -0.25 15.40 9.43
C VAL A 134 0.07 14.37 10.52
N TYR A 135 0.13 14.82 11.78
CA TYR A 135 0.38 13.93 12.92
C TYR A 135 -0.68 12.83 13.01
N ARG A 136 -1.96 13.20 12.89
CA ARG A 136 -3.06 12.24 12.93
C ARG A 136 -2.99 11.26 11.77
N PHE A 137 -2.84 11.74 10.54
CA PHE A 137 -2.85 10.92 9.33
C PHE A 137 -1.64 10.01 9.23
N ALA A 138 -0.45 10.48 9.62
CA ALA A 138 0.73 9.62 9.73
C ALA A 138 0.49 8.44 10.70
N LYS A 139 -0.18 8.69 11.84
CA LYS A 139 -0.56 7.64 12.79
C LYS A 139 -1.63 6.70 12.25
N VAL A 140 -2.59 7.21 11.48
CA VAL A 140 -3.63 6.37 10.87
C VAL A 140 -3.03 5.50 9.76
N ALA A 141 -2.19 6.06 8.89
CA ALA A 141 -1.47 5.33 7.85
C ALA A 141 -0.61 4.20 8.43
N GLU A 142 0.17 4.49 9.47
CA GLU A 142 0.95 3.47 10.21
C GLU A 142 0.06 2.33 10.73
N ARG A 143 -1.10 2.67 11.33
CA ARG A 143 -2.07 1.68 11.85
C ARG A 143 -2.74 0.87 10.75
N ARG A 144 -2.92 1.43 9.55
CA ARG A 144 -3.43 0.74 8.36
C ARG A 144 -2.40 -0.18 7.71
N GLY A 145 -1.16 -0.20 8.20
CA GLY A 145 -0.10 -1.06 7.69
C GLY A 145 0.72 -0.45 6.56
N ILE A 146 0.51 0.84 6.25
CA ILE A 146 1.31 1.57 5.26
C ILE A 146 2.75 1.69 5.78
N GLY A 147 3.72 1.40 4.91
CA GLY A 147 5.15 1.42 5.25
C GLY A 147 5.74 2.82 5.25
N CYS A 148 5.29 3.68 4.33
CA CYS A 148 5.68 5.07 4.26
C CYS A 148 4.54 5.88 3.67
N ALA A 149 4.25 7.05 4.26
CA ALA A 149 3.29 8.01 3.75
C ALA A 149 4.07 9.25 3.30
N ALA A 150 3.89 9.64 2.04
CA ALA A 150 4.38 10.88 1.47
C ALA A 150 3.26 11.91 1.52
N PHE A 151 3.59 13.11 1.97
CA PHE A 151 2.67 14.24 2.06
C PHE A 151 3.22 15.38 1.20
N ASP A 152 2.36 15.97 0.40
CA ASP A 152 2.71 17.09 -0.47
C ASP A 152 2.57 18.43 0.26
N ASP A 153 3.38 19.42 -0.11
CA ASP A 153 3.34 20.77 0.47
C ASP A 153 2.26 21.68 -0.16
N ARG A 154 1.44 21.08 -1.02
CA ARG A 154 0.32 21.67 -1.73
C ARG A 154 -0.73 22.28 -0.78
N MET A 155 -1.26 23.44 -1.17
CA MET A 155 -2.40 24.07 -0.48
C MET A 155 -3.74 23.46 -0.92
N PRO A 156 -4.68 23.22 0.02
CA PRO A 156 -5.99 22.68 -0.32
C PRO A 156 -6.74 23.63 -1.26
N ILE A 157 -7.36 23.08 -2.31
CA ILE A 157 -8.28 23.86 -3.15
C ILE A 157 -9.50 24.20 -2.29
N ASN A 158 -9.58 25.44 -1.82
CA ASN A 158 -10.84 25.97 -1.34
C ASN A 158 -11.62 26.55 -2.54
N ARG A 159 -12.95 26.69 -2.42
CA ARG A 159 -13.82 27.26 -3.47
C ARG A 159 -13.40 28.65 -3.99
N ALA A 160 -12.49 29.35 -3.30
CA ALA A 160 -11.98 30.66 -3.70
C ALA A 160 -10.67 30.61 -4.51
N THR A 161 -9.88 29.54 -4.40
CA THR A 161 -8.56 29.41 -5.04
C THR A 161 -8.61 28.53 -6.29
N GLY A 162 -9.53 28.85 -7.21
CA GLY A 162 -9.50 28.33 -8.58
C GLY A 162 -8.33 28.85 -9.44
N TYR A 163 -7.30 29.45 -8.85
CA TYR A 163 -6.18 30.06 -9.55
C TYR A 163 -4.86 29.83 -8.83
N ALA A 164 -3.81 29.64 -9.65
CA ALA A 164 -2.43 29.38 -9.26
C ALA A 164 -1.92 30.43 -8.26
N VAL A 165 -1.45 29.96 -7.11
CA VAL A 165 -0.71 30.77 -6.14
C VAL A 165 0.76 30.77 -6.57
N PRO A 166 1.43 31.93 -6.73
CA PRO A 166 2.85 31.96 -7.07
C PRO A 166 3.69 31.16 -6.06
N GLY A 167 4.44 30.17 -6.55
CA GLY A 167 5.24 29.25 -5.72
C GLY A 167 4.55 27.94 -5.34
N VAL A 168 3.24 27.80 -5.60
CA VAL A 168 2.53 26.51 -5.50
C VAL A 168 2.36 25.97 -6.92
N TYR A 169 3.09 24.91 -7.24
CA TYR A 169 3.03 24.33 -8.57
C TYR A 169 1.66 23.68 -8.82
N PRO A 170 1.00 23.95 -9.96
CA PRO A 170 -0.10 23.09 -10.40
C PRO A 170 0.45 21.68 -10.70
N LYS A 171 -0.40 20.65 -10.58
CA LYS A 171 -0.07 19.31 -11.10
C LYS A 171 0.23 19.39 -12.60
#